data_AF-A0A2U2SJY9-F1
#
_entry.id   AF-A0A2U2SJY9-F1
#
_cell.length_a   1.000
_cell.length_b   1.000
_cell.length_c   1.000
_cell.angle_alpha   90.00
_cell.angle_beta   90.00
_cell.angle_gamma   90.00
#
_symmetry.space_group_name_H-M   'P 1'
#
loop_
_entity.id
_entity.type
_entity.pdbx_description
1 polymer ?
#
loop_
_entity_poly.entity_id
_entity_poly.type
_entity_poly.pdbx_seq_one_letter_code
_entity_poly.pdbx_strand_id
1 'polypeptide(L)'
;MGHRSRAVAITAGLALLALVALFWLMEQLASLPVSSETTSLIAVSPLSQPVETNTSVSPRGLPNPSPSSNPTPSEPLATPASTVIARVNDAAITQDEWRVALLLDGVMSQLSQQPPPSAEETLQRLINERLALHAAQLERSPLPISEAEARIRQIQDTFGISDQRLSETLASHGLRWVDLTHYTARLVLVERAIEILRARYGDFDRWLTQARADASIVVYPTNGISLGRVDISPTRLLEATSTPTAETVQKGSHLAQEIHPVAPDFTLSSAQGMSVTLSDYRQRATVVLVFYRGQT
;
A
#
# COMPACT_ATOMS: atom_id res chain seq x y z
N MET A 1 -42.08 -23.57 22.84
CA MET A 1 -42.05 -22.11 22.58
C MET A 1 -40.71 -21.57 23.06
N GLY A 2 -40.00 -20.85 22.19
CA GLY A 2 -38.94 -19.89 22.55
C GLY A 2 -37.55 -20.46 22.83
N HIS A 3 -36.70 -20.58 21.79
CA HIS A 3 -35.24 -20.38 21.86
C HIS A 3 -34.62 -20.45 20.44
N ARG A 4 -35.01 -19.55 19.52
CA ARG A 4 -34.34 -19.38 18.22
C ARG A 4 -34.46 -17.93 17.72
N SER A 5 -33.77 -16.98 18.35
CA SER A 5 -33.73 -15.58 17.85
C SER A 5 -32.47 -14.80 18.29
N ARG A 6 -31.29 -15.44 18.39
CA ARG A 6 -30.05 -14.72 18.75
C ARG A 6 -28.83 -15.00 17.85
N ALA A 7 -29.03 -15.51 16.64
CA ALA A 7 -27.93 -15.79 15.71
C ALA A 7 -27.78 -14.79 14.55
N VAL A 8 -28.58 -13.73 14.49
CA VAL A 8 -28.62 -12.81 13.31
C VAL A 8 -28.04 -11.42 13.62
N ALA A 9 -27.61 -11.15 14.85
CA ALA A 9 -27.08 -9.83 15.24
C ALA A 9 -25.53 -9.71 15.18
N ILE A 10 -24.80 -10.80 14.90
CA ILE A 10 -23.33 -10.79 14.95
C ILE A 10 -22.70 -10.54 13.56
N THR A 11 -23.46 -10.75 12.48
CA THR A 11 -22.94 -10.63 11.11
C THR A 11 -22.97 -9.19 10.57
N ALA A 12 -23.76 -8.30 11.18
CA ALA A 12 -23.84 -6.89 10.77
C ALA A 12 -22.71 -6.00 11.33
N GLY A 13 -22.03 -6.44 12.40
CA GLY A 13 -20.94 -5.69 13.05
C GLY A 13 -19.57 -5.82 12.38
N LEU A 14 -19.36 -6.84 11.54
CA LEU A 14 -18.07 -7.12 10.91
C LEU A 14 -17.73 -6.16 9.75
N ALA A 15 -18.71 -5.52 9.13
CA ALA A 15 -18.47 -4.53 8.07
C ALA A 15 -18.03 -3.16 8.58
N LEU A 16 -18.56 -2.76 9.74
CA LEU A 16 -18.05 -1.60 10.45
C LEU A 16 -16.63 -1.87 10.93
N LEU A 17 -16.34 -3.11 11.37
CA LEU A 17 -15.01 -3.55 11.76
C LEU A 17 -14.02 -3.64 10.60
N ALA A 18 -14.39 -3.82 9.34
CA ALA A 18 -13.35 -3.81 8.28
C ALA A 18 -12.75 -2.41 8.05
N LEU A 19 -13.53 -1.34 8.15
CA LEU A 19 -13.05 0.05 8.05
C LEU A 19 -12.58 0.61 9.39
N VAL A 20 -13.30 0.33 10.48
CA VAL A 20 -12.88 0.70 11.84
C VAL A 20 -11.69 -0.13 12.29
N ALA A 21 -11.58 -1.43 11.96
CA ALA A 21 -10.35 -2.19 12.20
C ALA A 21 -9.26 -1.88 11.17
N LEU A 22 -9.55 -1.36 9.96
CA LEU A 22 -8.46 -0.76 9.17
C LEU A 22 -7.90 0.46 9.89
N PHE A 23 -8.78 1.31 10.45
CA PHE A 23 -8.39 2.50 11.22
C PHE A 23 -7.73 2.15 12.56
N TRP A 24 -8.22 1.12 13.27
CA TRP A 24 -7.74 0.67 14.57
C TRP A 24 -6.46 -0.19 14.45
N LEU A 25 -6.33 -0.99 13.39
CA LEU A 25 -5.09 -1.71 13.05
C LEU A 25 -4.02 -0.73 12.56
N MET A 26 -4.38 0.33 11.86
CA MET A 26 -3.47 1.43 11.52
C MET A 26 -2.92 2.14 12.79
N GLU A 27 -3.78 2.39 13.78
CA GLU A 27 -3.38 3.01 15.06
C GLU A 27 -2.48 2.10 15.92
N GLN A 28 -2.68 0.77 15.87
CA GLN A 28 -1.79 -0.19 16.56
C GLN A 28 -0.47 -0.47 15.82
N LEU A 29 -0.46 -0.50 14.49
CA LEU A 29 0.76 -0.76 13.72
C LEU A 29 1.73 0.44 13.73
N ALA A 30 1.22 1.66 13.84
CA ALA A 30 2.04 2.88 13.99
C ALA A 30 2.72 3.00 15.37
N SER A 31 2.29 2.21 16.36
CA SER A 31 2.77 2.27 17.75
C SER A 31 3.67 1.09 18.15
N LEU A 32 4.00 0.18 17.23
CA LEU A 32 4.96 -0.91 17.50
C LEU A 32 6.41 -0.41 17.39
N PRO A 33 7.24 -0.55 18.44
CA PRO A 33 8.66 -0.24 18.35
C PRO A 33 9.32 -1.23 17.37
N VAL A 34 9.91 -0.72 16.29
CA VAL A 34 10.75 -1.51 15.40
C VAL A 34 12.01 -1.90 16.16
N SER A 35 12.02 -3.09 16.76
CA SER A 35 13.22 -3.70 17.33
C SER A 35 14.16 -4.07 16.20
N SER A 36 15.20 -3.27 16.01
CA SER A 36 16.30 -3.58 15.09
C SER A 36 17.30 -4.52 15.78
N GLU A 37 17.01 -5.83 15.80
CA GLU A 37 18.04 -6.82 16.09
C GLU A 37 18.81 -7.15 14.82
N THR A 38 20.02 -6.60 14.72
CA THR A 38 21.00 -6.96 13.69
C THR A 38 21.71 -8.24 14.14
N THR A 39 21.16 -9.40 13.79
CA THR A 39 21.88 -10.67 13.95
C THR A 39 22.67 -10.97 12.68
N SER A 40 23.92 -10.53 12.69
CA SER A 40 24.96 -11.14 11.84
C SER A 40 25.50 -12.37 12.54
N LEU A 41 25.56 -13.52 11.85
CA LEU A 41 26.75 -14.39 11.77
C LEU A 41 26.48 -15.65 10.92
N ILE A 42 27.12 -15.65 9.74
CA ILE A 42 27.96 -16.71 9.13
C ILE A 42 27.77 -18.15 9.65
N ALA A 43 27.38 -19.06 8.74
CA ALA A 43 27.84 -20.46 8.76
C ALA A 43 27.91 -21.03 7.33
N VAL A 44 29.03 -21.70 7.05
CA VAL A 44 29.53 -22.18 5.75
C VAL A 44 29.21 -23.67 5.58
N SER A 45 29.14 -24.13 4.31
CA SER A 45 29.59 -25.46 3.77
C SER A 45 28.50 -26.26 3.02
N PRO A 46 28.84 -27.36 2.28
CA PRO A 46 29.30 -27.28 0.89
C PRO A 46 28.60 -28.26 -0.09
N LEU A 47 28.82 -28.02 -1.39
CA LEU A 47 29.06 -28.96 -2.51
C LEU A 47 28.50 -30.40 -2.45
N SER A 48 27.66 -30.77 -3.42
CA SER A 48 27.69 -32.09 -4.10
C SER A 48 26.89 -32.08 -5.41
N GLN A 49 27.59 -32.31 -6.53
CA GLN A 49 27.04 -32.80 -7.79
C GLN A 49 26.97 -34.34 -7.75
N PRO A 50 26.17 -34.98 -8.63
CA PRO A 50 26.84 -35.75 -9.68
C PRO A 50 26.18 -35.67 -11.07
N VAL A 51 27.07 -35.92 -12.04
CA VAL A 51 26.95 -36.27 -13.46
C VAL A 51 26.15 -37.56 -13.70
N GLU A 52 25.34 -37.63 -14.77
CA GLU A 52 25.22 -38.76 -15.74
C GLU A 52 24.63 -38.20 -17.07
N THR A 53 25.37 -38.12 -18.19
CA THR A 53 25.75 -39.13 -19.20
C THR A 53 24.64 -39.48 -20.23
N ASN A 54 24.77 -38.87 -21.41
CA ASN A 54 24.48 -39.31 -22.79
C ASN A 54 23.61 -40.57 -23.03
N THR A 55 22.66 -40.47 -23.96
CA THR A 55 22.57 -41.41 -25.09
C THR A 55 21.92 -40.74 -26.31
N SER A 56 22.67 -40.79 -27.41
CA SER A 56 22.35 -40.38 -28.77
C SER A 56 21.70 -41.54 -29.53
N VAL A 57 20.57 -41.31 -30.21
CA VAL A 57 20.18 -42.07 -31.41
C VAL A 57 19.47 -41.14 -32.39
N SER A 58 19.97 -41.11 -33.61
CA SER A 58 19.34 -40.48 -34.77
C SER A 58 19.38 -41.48 -35.92
N PRO A 59 18.27 -41.71 -36.65
CA PRO A 59 18.34 -42.24 -38.00
C PRO A 59 17.78 -41.24 -39.02
N ARG A 60 18.61 -41.07 -40.04
CA ARG A 60 18.48 -40.27 -41.26
C ARG A 60 17.40 -40.83 -42.19
N GLY A 61 16.42 -40.01 -42.57
CA GLY A 61 15.44 -40.27 -43.64
C GLY A 61 15.32 -39.06 -44.57
N LEU A 62 15.37 -39.32 -45.88
CA LEU A 62 15.53 -38.41 -47.04
C LEU A 62 14.28 -37.56 -47.40
N PRO A 63 14.37 -36.60 -48.36
CA PRO A 63 13.65 -35.33 -48.35
C PRO A 63 12.35 -35.31 -49.16
N ASN A 64 11.46 -34.37 -48.84
CA ASN A 64 10.33 -33.97 -49.68
C ASN A 64 10.18 -32.44 -49.63
N PRO A 65 10.30 -31.70 -50.75
CA PRO A 65 10.07 -30.27 -50.78
C PRO A 65 8.65 -29.96 -51.28
N SER A 66 7.78 -29.50 -50.39
CA SER A 66 6.58 -28.75 -50.75
C SER A 66 6.58 -27.43 -49.96
N PRO A 67 6.56 -26.26 -50.62
CA PRO A 67 6.46 -24.97 -49.95
C PRO A 67 5.02 -24.78 -49.45
N SER A 68 4.75 -25.21 -48.22
CA SER A 68 3.56 -24.80 -47.50
C SER A 68 3.90 -23.53 -46.72
N SER A 69 3.35 -22.42 -47.18
CA SER A 69 3.37 -21.12 -46.51
C SER A 69 2.63 -21.24 -45.18
N ASN A 70 3.33 -21.69 -44.14
CA ASN A 70 2.82 -21.69 -42.78
C ASN A 70 2.94 -20.26 -42.24
N PRO A 71 1.85 -19.59 -41.83
CA PRO A 71 1.95 -18.28 -41.20
C PRO A 71 2.75 -18.43 -39.91
N THR A 72 3.84 -17.67 -39.81
CA THR A 72 4.63 -17.50 -38.59
C THR A 72 3.70 -17.26 -37.41
N PRO A 73 3.74 -18.09 -36.34
CA PRO A 73 2.99 -17.83 -35.12
C PRO A 73 3.42 -16.46 -34.58
N SER A 74 2.47 -15.52 -34.52
CA SER A 74 2.68 -14.23 -33.87
C SER A 74 3.19 -14.48 -32.45
N GLU A 75 4.45 -14.11 -32.21
CA GLU A 75 5.06 -14.13 -30.89
C GLU A 75 4.19 -13.24 -29.97
N PRO A 76 3.65 -13.78 -28.85
CA PRO A 76 2.77 -13.02 -27.98
C PRO A 76 3.56 -11.84 -27.41
N LEU A 77 3.07 -10.61 -27.68
CA LEU A 77 3.62 -9.37 -27.12
C LEU A 77 3.82 -9.56 -25.61
N ALA A 78 5.08 -9.58 -25.18
CA ALA A 78 5.43 -9.62 -23.76
C ALA A 78 4.80 -8.40 -23.07
N THR A 79 3.84 -8.63 -22.20
CA THR A 79 3.25 -7.58 -21.35
C THR A 79 4.40 -6.95 -20.54
N PRO A 80 4.50 -5.60 -20.49
CA PRO A 80 5.56 -4.97 -19.71
C PRO A 80 5.50 -5.46 -18.27
N ALA A 81 6.61 -5.96 -17.75
CA ALA A 81 6.69 -6.41 -16.37
C ALA A 81 6.47 -5.21 -15.44
N SER A 82 5.40 -5.22 -14.65
CA SER A 82 5.15 -4.19 -13.65
C SER A 82 6.33 -4.11 -12.67
N THR A 83 6.79 -2.89 -12.38
CA THR A 83 7.88 -2.64 -11.42
C THR A 83 7.52 -3.21 -10.05
N VAL A 84 8.44 -3.95 -9.43
CA VAL A 84 8.27 -4.49 -8.07
C VAL A 84 8.77 -3.46 -7.06
N ILE A 85 7.90 -3.07 -6.12
CA ILE A 85 8.25 -2.09 -5.07
C ILE A 85 8.61 -2.74 -3.74
N ALA A 86 8.10 -3.95 -3.51
CA ALA A 86 8.45 -4.76 -2.35
C ALA A 86 8.32 -6.25 -2.67
N ARG A 87 9.12 -7.07 -2.00
CA ARG A 87 8.96 -8.52 -1.95
C ARG A 87 8.76 -8.94 -0.51
N VAL A 88 7.77 -9.80 -0.30
CA VAL A 88 7.47 -10.45 0.98
C VAL A 88 7.61 -11.94 0.76
N ASN A 89 8.70 -12.51 1.28
CA ASN A 89 9.20 -13.82 0.85
C ASN A 89 9.43 -13.79 -0.67
N ASP A 90 8.74 -14.64 -1.43
CA ASP A 90 8.81 -14.66 -2.90
C ASP A 90 7.69 -13.86 -3.59
N ALA A 91 6.73 -13.36 -2.80
CA ALA A 91 5.56 -12.66 -3.33
C ALA A 91 5.87 -11.18 -3.59
N ALA A 92 5.71 -10.76 -4.84
CA ALA A 92 5.91 -9.36 -5.24
C ALA A 92 4.67 -8.51 -4.95
N ILE A 93 4.91 -7.33 -4.40
CA ILE A 93 3.98 -6.20 -4.40
C ILE A 93 4.43 -5.28 -5.54
N THR A 94 3.55 -5.10 -6.52
CA THR A 94 3.88 -4.29 -7.71
C THR A 94 3.54 -2.82 -7.49
N GLN A 95 4.16 -1.95 -8.27
CA GLN A 95 3.86 -0.53 -8.29
C GLN A 95 2.39 -0.26 -8.61
N ASP A 96 1.78 -1.04 -9.51
CA ASP A 96 0.37 -0.90 -9.87
C ASP A 96 -0.56 -1.24 -8.70
N GLU A 97 -0.28 -2.33 -7.98
CA GLU A 97 -1.03 -2.75 -6.79
C GLU A 97 -0.98 -1.67 -5.70
N TRP A 98 0.21 -1.11 -5.46
CA TRP A 98 0.39 -0.04 -4.48
C TRP A 98 -0.26 1.27 -4.89
N ARG A 99 -0.13 1.67 -6.16
CA ARG A 99 -0.80 2.85 -6.70
C ARG A 99 -2.32 2.75 -6.57
N VAL A 100 -2.90 1.61 -6.92
CA VAL A 100 -4.35 1.38 -6.77
C VAL A 100 -4.77 1.48 -5.31
N ALA A 101 -4.00 0.88 -4.39
CA ALA A 101 -4.27 0.98 -2.95
C ALA A 101 -4.24 2.43 -2.45
N LEU A 102 -3.24 3.22 -2.87
CA LEU A 102 -3.13 4.65 -2.52
C LEU A 102 -4.31 5.49 -3.03
N LEU A 103 -4.72 5.25 -4.28
CA LEU A 103 -5.86 5.97 -4.87
C LEU A 103 -7.16 5.60 -4.16
N LEU A 104 -7.35 4.32 -3.82
CA LEU A 104 -8.53 3.87 -3.06
C LEU A 104 -8.53 4.45 -1.64
N ASP A 105 -7.38 4.51 -0.99
CA ASP A 105 -7.25 5.18 0.31
C ASP A 105 -7.65 6.66 0.21
N GLY A 106 -7.24 7.35 -0.85
CA GLY A 106 -7.66 8.73 -1.14
C GLY A 106 -9.18 8.87 -1.32
N VAL A 107 -9.80 7.97 -2.09
CA VAL A 107 -11.26 7.93 -2.30
C VAL A 107 -11.98 7.73 -0.96
N MET A 108 -11.56 6.74 -0.16
CA MET A 108 -12.20 6.44 1.12
C MET A 108 -12.01 7.57 2.14
N SER A 109 -10.86 8.23 2.12
CA SER A 109 -10.55 9.39 2.97
C SER A 109 -11.43 10.58 2.61
N GLN A 110 -11.62 10.85 1.32
CA GLN A 110 -12.53 11.89 0.84
C GLN A 110 -13.99 11.62 1.24
N LEU A 111 -14.45 10.37 1.13
CA LEU A 111 -15.81 9.99 1.48
C LEU A 111 -16.07 10.04 2.99
N SER A 112 -15.06 9.72 3.80
CA SER A 112 -15.14 9.70 5.27
C SER A 112 -14.70 10.99 5.96
N GLN A 113 -14.17 11.97 5.20
CA GLN A 113 -13.57 13.20 5.71
C GLN A 113 -12.42 12.94 6.70
N GLN A 114 -11.69 11.85 6.51
CA GLN A 114 -10.49 11.50 7.28
C GLN A 114 -9.23 11.85 6.47
N PRO A 115 -8.09 12.08 7.12
CA PRO A 115 -6.82 12.18 6.41
C PRO A 115 -6.45 10.83 5.77
N PRO A 116 -5.92 10.83 4.53
CA PRO A 116 -5.46 9.60 3.92
C PRO A 116 -4.20 9.05 4.59
N PRO A 117 -4.02 7.71 4.63
CA PRO A 117 -2.76 7.10 5.01
C PRO A 117 -1.62 7.64 4.15
N SER A 118 -0.44 7.72 4.77
CA SER A 118 0.79 7.97 4.04
C SER A 118 1.13 6.81 3.11
N ALA A 119 1.99 7.09 2.12
CA ALA A 119 2.38 6.09 1.14
C ALA A 119 3.08 4.87 1.76
N GLU A 120 3.85 5.12 2.83
CA GLU A 120 4.53 4.10 3.60
C GLU A 120 3.53 3.26 4.41
N GLU A 121 2.55 3.87 5.09
CA GLU A 121 1.50 3.14 5.82
C GLU A 121 0.70 2.23 4.89
N THR A 122 0.33 2.71 3.70
CA THR A 122 -0.33 1.89 2.69
C THR A 122 0.55 0.73 2.25
N LEU A 123 1.87 0.93 2.05
CA LEU A 123 2.79 -0.17 1.71
C LEU A 123 2.90 -1.19 2.84
N GLN A 124 3.03 -0.74 4.09
CA GLN A 124 3.08 -1.61 5.26
C GLN A 124 1.81 -2.44 5.41
N ARG A 125 0.64 -1.85 5.13
CA ARG A 125 -0.63 -2.57 5.06
C ARG A 125 -0.58 -3.68 4.01
N LEU A 126 -0.10 -3.39 2.79
CA LEU A 126 0.02 -4.41 1.73
C LEU A 126 0.96 -5.56 2.10
N ILE A 127 2.07 -5.25 2.78
CA ILE A 127 3.01 -6.26 3.30
C ILE A 127 2.29 -7.18 4.30
N ASN A 128 1.55 -6.60 5.25
CA ASN A 128 0.81 -7.36 6.26
C ASN A 128 -0.31 -8.21 5.64
N GLU A 129 -1.03 -7.66 4.65
CA GLU A 129 -2.02 -8.42 3.88
C GLU A 129 -1.38 -9.64 3.20
N ARG A 130 -0.20 -9.47 2.60
CA ARG A 130 0.51 -10.58 1.93
C ARG A 130 0.94 -11.65 2.93
N LEU A 131 1.49 -11.26 4.09
CA LEU A 131 1.86 -12.20 5.16
C LEU A 131 0.66 -13.01 5.65
N ALA A 132 -0.48 -12.34 5.89
CA ALA A 132 -1.70 -13.00 6.36
C ALA A 132 -2.24 -13.99 5.31
N LEU A 133 -2.38 -13.56 4.05
CA LEU A 133 -2.87 -14.40 2.96
C LEU A 133 -1.97 -15.61 2.72
N HIS A 134 -0.65 -15.42 2.77
CA HIS A 134 0.31 -16.51 2.60
C HIS A 134 0.18 -17.55 3.71
N ALA A 135 0.19 -17.12 4.97
CA ALA A 135 0.11 -18.03 6.12
C ALA A 135 -1.23 -18.78 6.22
N ALA A 136 -2.32 -18.16 5.76
CA ALA A 136 -3.63 -18.78 5.65
C ALA A 136 -3.82 -19.60 4.36
N GLN A 137 -2.83 -19.62 3.46
CA GLN A 137 -2.86 -20.31 2.16
C GLN A 137 -3.98 -19.82 1.23
N LEU A 138 -4.32 -18.53 1.31
CA LEU A 138 -5.39 -17.90 0.53
C LEU A 138 -4.90 -17.09 -0.68
N GLU A 139 -3.58 -16.99 -0.91
CA GLU A 139 -3.03 -16.22 -2.05
C GLU A 139 -3.49 -16.72 -3.42
N ARG A 140 -3.79 -18.01 -3.54
CA ARG A 140 -4.26 -18.65 -4.78
C ARG A 140 -5.76 -18.89 -4.79
N SER A 141 -6.47 -18.45 -3.74
CA SER A 141 -7.92 -18.58 -3.69
C SER A 141 -8.55 -17.63 -4.72
N PRO A 142 -9.62 -18.06 -5.39
CA PRO A 142 -10.35 -17.18 -6.29
C PRO A 142 -10.92 -15.99 -5.52
N LEU A 143 -10.94 -14.82 -6.16
CA LEU A 143 -11.47 -13.61 -5.55
C LEU A 143 -12.99 -13.75 -5.31
N PRO A 144 -13.50 -13.47 -4.09
CA PRO A 144 -14.92 -13.56 -3.76
C PRO A 144 -15.69 -12.31 -4.25
N ILE A 145 -15.82 -12.16 -5.58
CA ILE A 145 -16.38 -10.95 -6.22
C ILE A 145 -17.81 -10.63 -5.74
N SER A 146 -18.70 -11.62 -5.64
CA SER A 146 -20.09 -11.39 -5.21
C SER A 146 -20.18 -10.90 -3.75
N GLU A 147 -19.31 -11.38 -2.88
CA GLU A 147 -19.23 -10.93 -1.49
C GLU A 147 -18.63 -9.53 -1.39
N ALA A 148 -17.65 -9.22 -2.23
CA ALA A 148 -17.08 -7.88 -2.34
C ALA A 148 -18.14 -6.85 -2.74
N GLU A 149 -18.97 -7.15 -3.74
CA GLU A 149 -20.07 -6.27 -4.15
C GLU A 149 -21.11 -6.08 -3.04
N ALA A 150 -21.45 -7.16 -2.33
CA ALA A 150 -22.36 -7.08 -1.18
C ALA A 150 -21.78 -6.19 -0.07
N ARG A 151 -20.47 -6.28 0.18
CA ARG A 151 -19.75 -5.46 1.16
C ARG A 151 -19.71 -3.99 0.75
N ILE A 152 -19.48 -3.69 -0.53
CA ILE A 152 -19.52 -2.32 -1.06
C ILE A 152 -20.90 -1.71 -0.84
N ARG A 153 -21.99 -2.42 -1.19
CA ARG A 153 -23.37 -1.95 -0.93
C ARG A 153 -23.63 -1.72 0.55
N GLN A 154 -23.18 -2.62 1.42
CA GLN A 154 -23.33 -2.46 2.86
C GLN A 154 -22.63 -1.20 3.39
N ILE A 155 -21.43 -0.89 2.89
CA ILE A 155 -20.71 0.35 3.23
C ILE A 155 -21.49 1.56 2.71
N GLN A 156 -21.95 1.53 1.47
CA GLN A 156 -22.77 2.60 0.88
C GLN A 156 -24.03 2.89 1.70
N ASP A 157 -24.76 1.86 2.11
CA ASP A 157 -25.96 1.98 2.95
C ASP A 157 -25.62 2.58 4.32
N THR A 158 -24.51 2.14 4.92
CA THR A 158 -24.06 2.60 6.25
C THR A 158 -23.69 4.07 6.26
N PHE A 159 -23.04 4.55 5.21
CA PHE A 159 -22.55 5.93 5.09
C PHE A 159 -23.47 6.84 4.26
N GLY A 160 -24.61 6.33 3.77
CA GLY A 160 -25.52 7.08 2.90
C GLY A 160 -24.87 7.54 1.59
N ILE A 161 -23.97 6.72 1.03
CA ILE A 161 -23.25 7.02 -0.21
C ILE A 161 -24.00 6.39 -1.38
N SER A 162 -24.52 7.21 -2.30
CA SER A 162 -25.15 6.69 -3.52
C SER A 162 -24.11 6.08 -4.48
N ASP A 163 -24.55 5.13 -5.32
CA ASP A 163 -23.73 4.56 -6.41
C ASP A 163 -23.15 5.64 -7.32
N GLN A 164 -23.96 6.66 -7.63
CA GLN A 164 -23.53 7.81 -8.42
C GLN A 164 -22.37 8.55 -7.74
N ARG A 165 -22.52 8.91 -6.46
CA ARG A 165 -21.47 9.63 -5.73
C ARG A 165 -20.19 8.81 -5.62
N LEU A 166 -20.30 7.51 -5.34
CA LEU A 166 -19.14 6.62 -5.27
C LEU A 166 -18.44 6.50 -6.62
N SER A 167 -19.19 6.30 -7.71
CA SER A 167 -18.62 6.20 -9.06
C SER A 167 -17.95 7.49 -9.53
N GLU A 168 -18.57 8.65 -9.28
CA GLU A 168 -17.98 9.98 -9.56
C GLU A 168 -16.68 10.20 -8.77
N THR A 169 -16.65 9.76 -7.51
CA THR A 169 -15.46 9.86 -6.65
C THR A 169 -14.35 8.91 -7.12
N LEU A 170 -14.67 7.68 -7.52
CA LEU A 170 -13.66 6.77 -8.11
C LEU A 170 -13.08 7.36 -9.40
N ALA A 171 -13.95 7.89 -10.27
CA ALA A 171 -13.54 8.46 -11.55
C ALA A 171 -12.64 9.70 -11.38
N SER A 172 -12.88 10.54 -10.37
CA SER A 172 -12.03 11.71 -10.10
C SER A 172 -10.60 11.34 -9.67
N HIS A 173 -10.41 10.11 -9.14
CA HIS A 173 -9.10 9.53 -8.82
C HIS A 173 -8.56 8.60 -9.91
N GLY A 174 -9.20 8.54 -11.08
CA GLY A 174 -8.79 7.68 -12.19
C GLY A 174 -8.97 6.19 -11.91
N LEU A 175 -9.83 5.83 -10.97
CA LEU A 175 -10.19 4.45 -10.64
C LEU A 175 -11.50 4.05 -11.31
N ARG A 176 -11.62 2.75 -11.57
CA ARG A 176 -12.83 2.12 -12.08
C ARG A 176 -13.51 1.34 -10.96
N TRP A 177 -14.81 1.06 -11.16
CA TRP A 177 -15.56 0.17 -10.27
C TRP A 177 -14.88 -1.20 -10.08
N VAL A 178 -14.31 -1.76 -11.15
CA VAL A 178 -13.58 -3.05 -11.06
C VAL A 178 -12.39 -3.01 -10.10
N ASP A 179 -11.71 -1.86 -10.00
CA ASP A 179 -10.55 -1.71 -9.10
C ASP A 179 -11.01 -1.75 -7.64
N LEU A 180 -12.11 -1.05 -7.33
CA LEU A 180 -12.75 -1.11 -6.02
C LEU A 180 -13.21 -2.55 -5.71
N THR A 181 -13.93 -3.20 -6.62
CA THR A 181 -14.43 -4.57 -6.41
C THR A 181 -13.30 -5.57 -6.17
N HIS A 182 -12.23 -5.53 -6.96
CA HIS A 182 -11.08 -6.41 -6.79
C HIS A 182 -10.36 -6.16 -5.46
N TYR A 183 -10.16 -4.90 -5.11
CA TYR A 183 -9.53 -4.54 -3.84
C TYR A 183 -10.38 -5.01 -2.64
N THR A 184 -11.69 -4.76 -2.66
CA THR A 184 -12.60 -5.26 -1.63
C THR A 184 -12.63 -6.78 -1.57
N ALA A 185 -12.61 -7.49 -2.71
CA ALA A 185 -12.54 -8.95 -2.73
C ALA A 185 -11.26 -9.48 -2.07
N ARG A 186 -10.13 -8.80 -2.26
CA ARG A 186 -8.88 -9.14 -1.57
C ARG A 186 -9.02 -8.92 -0.06
N LEU A 187 -9.61 -7.81 0.38
CA LEU A 187 -9.84 -7.55 1.81
C LEU A 187 -10.74 -8.60 2.46
N VAL A 188 -11.74 -9.12 1.75
CA VAL A 188 -12.55 -10.26 2.23
C VAL A 188 -11.69 -11.52 2.46
N LEU A 189 -10.72 -11.79 1.57
CA LEU A 189 -9.78 -12.90 1.79
C LEU A 189 -8.85 -12.63 2.98
N VAL A 190 -8.42 -11.38 3.20
CA VAL A 190 -7.60 -10.98 4.35
C VAL A 190 -8.38 -11.16 5.65
N GLU A 191 -9.67 -10.78 5.69
CA GLU A 191 -10.55 -10.99 6.85
C GLU A 191 -10.63 -12.49 7.22
N ARG A 192 -10.86 -13.35 6.22
CA ARG A 192 -10.83 -14.82 6.41
C ARG A 192 -9.46 -15.34 6.84
N ALA A 193 -8.37 -14.77 6.31
CA ALA A 193 -7.02 -15.13 6.72
C ALA A 193 -6.81 -14.83 8.21
N ILE A 194 -7.20 -13.64 8.66
CA ILE A 194 -7.11 -13.23 10.06
C ILE A 194 -7.92 -14.16 10.96
N GLU A 195 -9.14 -14.54 10.56
CA GLU A 195 -9.96 -15.50 11.32
C GLU A 195 -9.29 -16.87 11.45
N ILE A 196 -8.74 -17.41 10.36
CA ILE A 196 -8.01 -18.68 10.36
C ILE A 196 -6.79 -18.59 11.28
N LEU A 197 -6.03 -17.50 11.21
CA LEU A 197 -4.81 -17.29 11.98
C LEU A 197 -5.11 -17.10 13.47
N ARG A 198 -6.17 -16.37 13.83
CA ARG A 198 -6.65 -16.26 15.22
C ARG A 198 -7.09 -17.60 15.79
N ALA A 199 -7.84 -18.39 15.01
CA ALA A 199 -8.25 -19.72 15.44
C ALA A 199 -7.06 -20.66 15.68
N ARG A 200 -5.97 -20.47 14.92
CA ARG A 200 -4.76 -21.31 15.01
C ARG A 200 -3.77 -20.87 16.08
N TYR A 201 -3.52 -19.57 16.19
CA TYR A 201 -2.43 -19.01 17.01
C TYR A 201 -2.92 -18.15 18.18
N GLY A 202 -4.22 -17.89 18.27
CA GLY A 202 -4.83 -17.03 19.28
C GLY A 202 -4.64 -15.54 18.94
N ASP A 203 -3.57 -14.96 19.47
CA ASP A 203 -3.27 -13.53 19.33
C ASP A 203 -2.68 -13.22 17.94
N PHE A 204 -3.48 -12.54 17.11
CA PHE A 204 -3.08 -12.17 15.75
C PHE A 204 -1.95 -11.13 15.71
N ASP A 205 -1.93 -10.17 16.64
CA ASP A 205 -0.95 -9.08 16.63
C ASP A 205 0.43 -9.59 17.02
N ARG A 206 0.48 -10.48 18.01
CA ARG A 206 1.69 -11.25 18.34
C ARG A 206 2.14 -12.10 17.18
N TRP A 207 1.21 -12.80 16.52
CA TRP A 207 1.52 -13.61 15.35
C TRP A 207 2.08 -12.76 14.20
N LEU A 208 1.48 -11.61 13.89
CA LEU A 208 1.90 -10.73 12.80
C LEU A 208 3.27 -10.13 13.06
N THR A 209 3.54 -9.73 14.31
CA THR A 209 4.87 -9.25 14.73
C THR A 209 5.94 -10.31 14.49
N GLN A 210 5.68 -11.56 14.91
CA GLN A 210 6.58 -12.68 14.67
C GLN A 210 6.75 -12.98 13.18
N ALA A 211 5.64 -13.02 12.43
CA ALA A 211 5.66 -13.28 10.99
C ALA A 211 6.47 -12.23 10.21
N ARG A 212 6.43 -10.96 10.63
CA ARG A 212 7.26 -9.90 10.05
C ARG A 212 8.74 -10.08 10.36
N ALA A 213 9.08 -10.54 11.56
CA ALA A 213 10.47 -10.82 11.95
C ALA A 213 11.05 -12.03 11.19
N ASP A 214 10.21 -13.03 10.90
CA ASP A 214 10.62 -14.26 10.21
C ASP A 214 10.61 -14.12 8.68
N ALA A 215 9.90 -13.13 8.14
CA ALA A 215 9.74 -12.96 6.70
C ALA A 215 10.93 -12.25 6.04
N SER A 216 11.25 -12.67 4.81
CA SER A 216 12.20 -11.94 3.96
C SER A 216 11.48 -10.77 3.29
N ILE A 217 11.60 -9.57 3.87
CA ILE A 217 10.97 -8.35 3.36
C ILE A 217 12.04 -7.46 2.72
N VAL A 218 11.93 -7.25 1.41
CA VAL A 218 12.81 -6.35 0.65
C VAL A 218 11.97 -5.25 0.04
N VAL A 219 12.18 -4.00 0.47
CA VAL A 219 11.55 -2.81 -0.11
C VAL A 219 12.53 -2.16 -1.08
N TYR A 220 12.11 -1.94 -2.33
CA TYR A 220 12.91 -1.31 -3.35
C TYR A 220 12.67 0.20 -3.34
N PRO A 221 13.72 1.02 -3.45
CA PRO A 221 13.56 2.47 -3.48
C PRO A 221 12.77 2.89 -4.72
N THR A 222 11.74 3.70 -4.51
CA THR A 222 10.91 4.31 -5.55
C THR A 222 11.65 5.50 -6.17
N ASN A 223 12.89 5.29 -6.64
CA ASN A 223 13.74 6.36 -7.17
C ASN A 223 13.05 7.03 -8.38
N GLY A 224 12.52 8.24 -8.16
CA GLY A 224 11.95 9.07 -9.22
C GLY A 224 10.49 8.81 -9.57
N ILE A 225 9.79 7.93 -8.85
CA ILE A 225 8.32 7.86 -8.96
C ILE A 225 7.76 9.02 -8.13
N SER A 226 7.73 10.21 -8.74
CA SER A 226 6.78 11.24 -8.31
C SER A 226 5.40 10.66 -8.54
N LEU A 227 4.83 10.01 -7.53
CA LEU A 227 3.38 9.92 -7.38
C LEU A 227 2.94 11.37 -7.43
N GLY A 228 2.53 11.83 -8.61
CA GLY A 228 2.27 13.24 -8.87
C GLY A 228 1.48 13.76 -7.68
N ARG A 229 2.08 14.70 -6.94
CA ARG A 229 1.48 15.29 -5.75
C ARG A 229 0.10 15.72 -6.20
N VAL A 230 -0.93 14.93 -5.84
CA VAL A 230 -2.30 15.35 -6.03
C VAL A 230 -2.41 16.46 -5.02
N ASP A 231 -2.20 17.68 -5.51
CA ASP A 231 -2.32 18.90 -4.75
C ASP A 231 -3.81 19.06 -4.44
N ILE A 232 -4.31 18.28 -3.48
CA ILE A 232 -5.53 18.56 -2.73
C ILE A 232 -5.20 19.71 -1.78
N SER A 233 -4.69 20.82 -2.33
CA SER A 233 -4.92 22.11 -1.72
C SER A 233 -6.44 22.23 -1.57
N PRO A 234 -6.98 22.39 -0.36
CA PRO A 234 -8.40 22.66 -0.22
C PRO A 234 -8.65 23.94 -1.01
N THR A 235 -9.36 23.82 -2.13
CA THR A 235 -9.90 24.97 -2.85
C THR A 235 -10.79 25.67 -1.85
N ARG A 236 -10.21 26.66 -1.16
CA ARG A 236 -10.91 27.56 -0.26
C ARG A 236 -11.82 28.36 -1.19
N LEU A 237 -13.06 27.89 -1.29
CA LEU A 237 -14.14 28.58 -1.98
C LEU A 237 -14.38 29.86 -1.15
N LEU A 238 -13.70 30.93 -1.55
CA LEU A 238 -13.86 32.26 -0.99
C LEU A 238 -15.23 32.75 -1.42
N GLU A 239 -16.25 32.41 -0.65
CA GLU A 239 -17.50 33.14 -0.63
C GLU A 239 -17.24 34.47 0.09
N ALA A 240 -16.87 35.49 -0.69
CA ALA A 240 -16.80 36.87 -0.22
C ALA A 240 -17.89 37.67 -0.94
N THR A 241 -19.03 37.77 -0.27
CA THR A 241 -20.10 38.72 -0.58
C THR A 241 -19.60 40.15 -0.34
N SER A 242 -19.77 40.99 -1.35
CA SER A 242 -19.42 42.41 -1.40
C SER A 242 -20.23 43.31 -0.42
N THR A 243 -19.51 44.13 0.36
CA THR A 243 -19.53 45.64 0.48
C THR A 243 -20.92 46.34 0.71
N PRO A 244 -21.07 47.45 1.51
CA PRO A 244 -20.14 48.60 1.52
C PRO A 244 -20.00 49.57 2.74
N THR A 245 -18.93 50.40 2.65
CA THR A 245 -18.74 51.80 3.10
C THR A 245 -18.48 52.15 4.59
N ALA A 246 -17.25 52.59 4.90
CA ALA A 246 -16.92 54.01 5.22
C ALA A 246 -15.40 54.26 5.42
N GLU A 247 -14.90 55.21 4.60
CA GLU A 247 -13.79 56.18 4.72
C GLU A 247 -12.47 55.91 5.51
N THR A 248 -11.40 55.76 4.72
CA THR A 248 -10.20 56.64 4.61
C THR A 248 -9.47 57.11 5.87
N VAL A 249 -8.25 56.57 6.10
CA VAL A 249 -6.99 57.35 6.19
C VAL A 249 -5.82 56.49 5.66
N GLN A 250 -5.20 56.95 4.57
CA GLN A 250 -3.93 56.44 4.04
C GLN A 250 -2.75 56.83 4.93
N LYS A 251 -1.85 55.88 5.24
CA LYS A 251 -0.43 56.19 5.46
C LYS A 251 0.46 54.96 5.23
N GLY A 252 1.40 55.09 4.28
CA GLY A 252 2.69 54.39 4.33
C GLY A 252 2.78 53.06 3.61
N SER A 253 3.26 53.12 2.37
CA SER A 253 3.90 52.03 1.64
C SER A 253 5.11 51.51 2.42
N HIS A 254 5.17 50.20 2.68
CA HIS A 254 6.42 49.46 2.89
C HIS A 254 6.19 48.03 2.40
N LEU A 255 6.86 47.68 1.29
CA LEU A 255 7.06 46.30 0.87
C LEU A 255 7.85 45.58 1.98
N ALA A 256 7.13 44.94 2.90
CA ALA A 256 7.72 44.02 3.85
C ALA A 256 8.10 42.75 3.07
N GLN A 257 9.34 42.71 2.61
CA GLN A 257 10.00 41.48 2.23
C GLN A 257 9.83 40.52 3.41
N GLU A 258 9.04 39.47 3.20
CA GLU A 258 8.74 38.46 4.20
C GLU A 258 10.06 37.72 4.48
N ILE A 259 10.83 38.22 5.44
CA ILE A 259 12.03 37.56 5.94
C ILE A 259 11.52 36.37 6.72
N HIS A 260 11.26 35.27 6.02
CA HIS A 260 11.02 33.99 6.68
C HIS A 260 12.24 33.72 7.56
N PRO A 261 12.06 33.57 8.88
CA PRO A 261 13.18 33.31 9.78
C PRO A 261 13.86 32.02 9.31
N VAL A 262 15.10 32.16 8.87
CA VAL A 262 15.94 31.01 8.51
C VAL A 262 16.12 30.19 9.77
N ALA A 263 15.76 28.90 9.70
CA ALA A 263 15.91 28.00 10.84
C ALA A 263 17.34 28.08 11.40
N PRO A 264 17.52 28.09 12.73
CA PRO A 264 18.85 28.03 13.33
C PRO A 264 19.64 26.85 12.78
N ASP A 265 20.93 27.05 12.53
CA ASP A 265 21.79 25.94 12.15
C ASP A 265 22.00 25.02 13.35
N PHE A 266 22.01 23.72 13.12
CA PHE A 266 22.30 22.74 14.14
C PHE A 266 23.07 21.57 13.54
N THR A 267 23.78 20.86 14.41
CA THR A 267 24.63 19.75 14.04
C THR A 267 24.08 18.47 14.67
N LEU A 268 23.89 17.44 13.86
CA LEU A 268 23.47 16.11 14.29
C LEU A 268 24.54 15.09 13.94
N SER A 269 24.62 14.02 14.72
CA SER A 269 25.39 12.83 14.36
C SER A 269 24.54 11.93 13.47
N SER A 270 25.08 11.51 12.32
CA SER A 270 24.46 10.51 11.46
C SER A 270 24.51 9.12 12.09
N ALA A 271 23.77 8.18 11.52
CA ALA A 271 23.80 6.76 11.92
C ALA A 271 25.20 6.12 11.76
N GLN A 272 26.07 6.69 10.91
CA GLN A 272 27.46 6.25 10.72
C GLN A 272 28.45 6.98 11.66
N GLY A 273 27.94 7.78 12.62
CA GLY A 273 28.77 8.57 13.53
C GLY A 273 29.43 9.79 12.91
N MET A 274 29.04 10.18 11.69
CA MET A 274 29.56 11.39 11.04
C MET A 274 28.76 12.61 11.47
N SER A 275 29.44 13.74 11.67
CA SER A 275 28.78 15.00 12.00
C SER A 275 28.17 15.63 10.74
N VAL A 276 26.92 16.07 10.83
CA VAL A 276 26.14 16.62 9.72
C VAL A 276 25.51 17.94 10.17
N THR A 277 25.65 19.02 9.40
CA THR A 277 25.05 20.32 9.73
C THR A 277 23.85 20.62 8.83
N LEU A 278 22.83 21.33 9.35
CA LEU A 278 21.68 21.73 8.53
C LEU A 278 22.12 22.60 7.34
N SER A 279 23.13 23.45 7.53
CA SER A 279 23.73 24.29 6.48
C SER A 279 24.18 23.52 5.23
N ASP A 280 24.70 22.30 5.40
CA ASP A 280 25.14 21.45 4.28
C ASP A 280 23.99 21.07 3.33
N TYR A 281 22.74 21.22 3.79
CA TYR A 281 21.54 20.82 3.06
C TYR A 281 20.62 21.99 2.69
N ARG A 282 20.92 23.23 3.11
CA ARG A 282 20.08 24.41 2.82
C ARG A 282 19.94 24.74 1.34
N GLN A 283 20.86 24.27 0.51
CA GLN A 283 20.79 24.44 -0.95
C GLN A 283 19.94 23.35 -1.64
N ARG A 284 19.45 22.36 -0.89
CA ARG A 284 18.56 21.30 -1.42
C ARG A 284 17.11 21.70 -1.18
N ALA A 285 16.26 21.49 -2.19
CA ALA A 285 14.88 22.00 -2.20
C ALA A 285 14.00 21.49 -1.04
N THR A 286 14.28 20.30 -0.52
CA THR A 286 13.58 19.71 0.62
C THR A 286 14.54 18.83 1.43
N VAL A 287 14.53 18.98 2.74
CA VAL A 287 15.32 18.17 3.68
C VAL A 287 14.35 17.56 4.69
N VAL A 288 14.32 16.23 4.80
CA VAL A 288 13.53 15.51 5.79
C VAL A 288 14.48 14.98 6.86
N LEU A 289 14.22 15.32 8.12
CA LEU A 289 15.00 14.87 9.26
C LEU A 289 14.25 13.75 9.97
N VAL A 290 14.87 12.59 10.07
CA VAL A 290 14.32 11.43 10.78
C VAL A 290 15.11 11.25 12.07
N PHE A 291 14.43 11.37 13.21
CA PHE A 291 15.02 11.17 14.53
C PHE A 291 14.73 9.75 15.01
N TYR A 292 15.77 9.01 15.36
CA TYR A 292 15.64 7.70 16.01
C TYR A 292 15.90 7.88 17.51
N ARG A 293 14.98 7.39 18.35
CA ARG A 293 15.17 7.41 19.80
C ARG A 293 16.14 6.29 20.18
N GLY A 294 17.39 6.64 20.49
CA GLY A 294 18.36 5.69 21.03
C GLY A 294 17.87 5.11 22.36
N GLN A 295 17.90 3.79 22.51
CA GLN A 295 17.66 3.15 23.80
C GLN A 295 18.93 3.30 24.64
N THR A 296 18.91 4.24 25.58
CA THR A 296 19.93 4.39 26.64
C THR A 296 19.68 3.42 27.77
#